data_AF-A0A523R3F3-F1
#
_entry.id   AF-A0A523R3F3-F1
#
_cell.length_a   1.000
_cell.length_b   1.000
_cell.length_c   1.000
_cell.angle_alpha   90.00
_cell.angle_beta   90.00
_cell.angle_gamma   90.00
#
_symmetry.space_group_name_H-M   'P 1'
#
loop_
_entity.id
_entity.type
_entity.pdbx_description
1 polymer ?
#
loop_
_entity_poly.entity_id
_entity_poly.type
_entity_poly.pdbx_seq_one_letter_code
_entity_poly.pdbx_strand_id
1 'polypeptide(L)'
;NRYPFLLTGTIWIIILNCVFRFVAVGVEAGISKLHQISIEIEEASADLGADFLTIFFKIILPIMFSAFVAGFIYTFMTTMMSLSSVIFLVTPGFDLASVYIYLTAQLGELGLASATTVKMIAIVVLCLAILKIIAKKTGLDISKKQGA
;
A
#
# COMPACT_ATOMS: atom_id res chain seq x y z
N ASN A 1 16.73 19.42 30.36
CA ASN A 1 17.12 18.14 29.74
C ASN A 1 15.99 17.12 29.90
N ARG A 2 14.82 17.34 29.27
CA ARG A 2 13.69 16.38 29.34
C ARG A 2 13.88 15.35 28.23
N TYR A 3 13.89 14.10 28.65
CA TYR A 3 13.96 12.88 27.87
C TYR A 3 12.99 12.97 26.67
N PRO A 4 13.45 12.73 25.42
CA PRO A 4 12.56 12.64 24.28
C PRO A 4 11.57 11.49 24.54
N PHE A 5 10.30 11.71 24.18
CA PHE A 5 9.22 10.76 24.38
C PHE A 5 9.67 9.33 24.04
N LEU A 6 9.55 8.41 25.00
CA LEU A 6 9.86 6.98 24.87
C LEU A 6 8.82 6.26 23.97
N LEU A 7 8.66 6.73 22.72
CA LEU A 7 7.91 6.01 21.68
C LEU A 7 8.80 4.99 20.95
N THR A 8 10.12 5.07 21.10
CA THR A 8 11.07 4.11 20.53
C THR A 8 10.91 2.76 21.24
N GLY A 9 10.40 1.76 20.51
CA GLY A 9 10.18 0.40 21.03
C GLY A 9 8.75 0.05 21.45
N THR A 10 7.74 0.91 21.21
CA THR A 10 6.32 0.55 21.43
C THR A 10 5.58 0.38 20.10
N ILE A 11 4.57 -0.50 20.03
CA ILE A 11 3.73 -0.74 18.84
C ILE A 11 3.20 0.55 18.18
N TRP A 12 3.04 1.63 18.95
CA TRP A 12 2.63 2.96 18.49
C TRP A 12 3.50 3.54 17.37
N ILE A 13 4.81 3.33 17.40
CA ILE A 13 5.71 3.91 16.38
C ILE A 13 5.56 3.18 15.03
N ILE A 14 5.26 1.88 15.08
CA ILE A 14 4.95 1.05 13.91
C ILE A 14 3.60 1.47 13.32
N ILE A 15 2.59 1.68 14.17
CA ILE A 15 1.27 2.17 13.75
C ILE A 15 1.39 3.55 13.10
N LEU A 16 2.13 4.47 13.72
CA LEU A 16 2.33 5.81 13.18
C LEU A 16 3.04 5.76 11.82
N ASN A 17 4.10 4.95 11.68
CA ASN A 17 4.77 4.73 10.40
C ASN A 17 3.81 4.18 9.33
N CYS A 18 2.96 3.21 9.70
CA CYS A 18 1.96 2.63 8.81
C CYS A 18 0.94 3.69 8.35
N VAL A 19 0.49 4.57 9.24
CA VAL A 19 -0.45 5.65 8.91
C VAL A 19 0.19 6.66 7.95
N PHE A 20 1.42 7.12 8.23
CA PHE A 20 2.13 8.04 7.34
C PHE A 20 2.32 7.45 5.94
N ARG A 21 2.69 6.16 5.86
CA ARG A 21 2.85 5.46 4.59
C ARG A 21 1.52 5.26 3.87
N PHE A 22 0.44 4.97 4.61
CA PHE A 22 -0.91 4.87 4.07
C PHE A 22 -1.39 6.17 3.45
N VAL A 23 -1.15 7.30 4.10
CA VAL A 23 -1.47 8.62 3.55
C VAL A 23 -0.66 8.89 2.29
N ALA A 24 0.64 8.64 2.28
CA ALA A 24 1.49 8.86 1.12
C ALA A 24 1.03 8.05 -0.11
N VAL A 25 0.85 6.74 0.06
CA VAL A 25 0.43 5.86 -1.04
C VAL A 25 -1.03 6.13 -1.46
N GLY A 26 -1.91 6.46 -0.51
CA GLY A 26 -3.29 6.84 -0.79
C GLY A 26 -3.41 8.11 -1.64
N VAL A 27 -2.58 9.12 -1.34
CA VAL A 27 -2.51 10.38 -2.12
C VAL A 27 -1.94 10.13 -3.52
N GLU A 28 -0.84 9.38 -3.65
CA GLU A 28 -0.28 9.05 -4.97
C GLU A 28 -1.23 8.22 -5.84
N ALA A 29 -1.87 7.20 -5.25
CA ALA A 29 -2.86 6.38 -5.94
C ALA A 29 -4.10 7.18 -6.36
N GLY A 30 -4.56 8.09 -5.48
CA GLY A 30 -5.67 9.00 -5.76
C GLY A 30 -5.36 9.97 -6.90
N ILE A 31 -4.21 10.65 -6.86
CA ILE A 31 -3.78 11.59 -7.90
C ILE A 31 -3.61 10.87 -9.25
N SER A 32 -2.99 9.68 -9.26
CA SER A 32 -2.80 8.89 -10.49
C SER A 32 -4.14 8.52 -11.14
N LYS A 33 -5.17 8.22 -10.34
CA LYS A 33 -6.50 7.86 -10.84
C LYS A 33 -7.35 9.05 -11.21
N LEU A 34 -7.28 10.12 -10.43
CA LEU A 34 -8.00 11.35 -10.72
C LEU A 34 -7.52 11.95 -12.05
N HIS A 35 -6.20 11.98 -12.31
CA HIS A 35 -5.68 12.47 -13.60
C HIS A 35 -6.11 11.64 -14.83
N GLN A 36 -6.35 10.34 -14.67
CA GLN A 36 -6.79 9.47 -15.77
C GLN A 36 -8.29 9.64 -16.06
N ILE A 37 -9.08 9.95 -15.03
CA ILE A 37 -10.55 9.91 -15.08
C ILE A 37 -11.16 11.32 -15.20
N SER A 38 -10.53 12.34 -14.62
CA SER A 38 -11.15 13.66 -14.47
C SER A 38 -11.42 14.35 -15.79
N ILE A 39 -10.48 14.30 -16.75
CA ILE A 39 -10.66 15.01 -18.03
C ILE A 39 -11.80 14.38 -18.85
N GLU A 40 -11.86 13.05 -18.90
CA GLU A 40 -12.83 12.30 -19.70
C GLU A 40 -14.24 12.36 -19.10
N ILE A 41 -14.35 12.32 -17.77
CA ILE A 41 -15.64 12.35 -17.07
C ILE A 41 -16.20 13.77 -16.99
N GLU A 42 -15.36 14.80 -16.81
CA GLU A 42 -15.82 16.19 -16.72
C GLU A 42 -16.35 16.69 -18.08
N GLU A 43 -15.67 16.38 -19.20
CA GLU A 43 -16.15 16.69 -20.55
C GLU A 43 -17.45 15.94 -20.89
N ALA A 44 -17.51 14.63 -20.64
CA ALA A 44 -18.71 13.83 -20.94
C ALA A 44 -19.94 14.22 -20.09
N SER A 45 -19.72 14.66 -18.85
CA SER A 45 -20.81 15.05 -17.95
C SER A 45 -21.30 16.47 -18.21
N ALA A 46 -20.41 17.37 -18.64
CA ALA A 46 -20.79 18.69 -19.14
C ALA A 46 -21.66 18.57 -20.41
N ASP A 47 -21.33 17.63 -21.31
CA ASP A 47 -22.13 17.34 -22.50
C ASP A 47 -23.53 16.76 -22.18
N LEU A 48 -23.66 16.02 -21.08
CA LEU A 48 -24.94 15.44 -20.62
C LEU A 48 -25.78 16.36 -19.71
N GLY A 49 -25.28 17.56 -19.37
CA GLY A 49 -26.01 18.54 -18.56
C GLY A 49 -26.22 18.14 -17.08
N ALA A 50 -25.40 17.23 -16.55
CA ALA A 50 -25.51 16.79 -15.16
C ALA A 50 -24.78 17.72 -14.17
N ASP A 51 -25.35 17.93 -12.98
CA ASP A 51 -24.75 18.73 -11.92
C ASP A 51 -23.52 18.03 -11.29
N PHE A 52 -22.46 18.81 -11.03
CA PHE A 52 -21.16 18.35 -10.52
C PHE A 52 -21.26 17.45 -9.29
N LEU A 53 -22.17 17.77 -8.36
CA LEU A 53 -22.35 16.98 -7.13
C LEU A 53 -22.92 15.59 -7.41
N THR A 54 -23.81 15.48 -8.40
CA THR A 54 -24.43 14.20 -8.77
C THR A 54 -23.40 13.28 -9.43
N ILE A 55 -22.56 13.83 -10.32
CA ILE A 55 -21.47 13.10 -10.99
C ILE A 55 -20.46 12.61 -9.96
N PHE A 56 -20.08 13.47 -9.01
CA PHE A 56 -19.12 13.14 -7.97
C PHE A 56 -19.58 11.95 -7.12
N PHE A 57 -20.79 11.99 -6.56
CA PHE A 57 -21.26 10.92 -5.67
C PHE A 57 -21.67 9.63 -6.41
N LYS A 58 -22.20 9.75 -7.63
CA LYS A 58 -22.78 8.60 -8.33
C LYS A 58 -21.81 7.88 -9.27
N ILE A 59 -20.78 8.58 -9.75
CA ILE A 59 -19.83 8.05 -10.74
C ILE A 59 -18.41 8.06 -10.15
N ILE A 60 -17.92 9.22 -9.70
CA ILE A 60 -16.52 9.37 -9.27
C ILE A 60 -16.26 8.61 -7.96
N LEU A 61 -17.13 8.75 -6.95
CA LEU A 61 -17.00 8.10 -5.64
C LEU A 61 -16.94 6.56 -5.71
N PRO A 62 -17.84 5.83 -6.40
CA PRO A 62 -17.75 4.36 -6.47
C PRO A 62 -16.52 3.88 -7.24
N ILE A 63 -16.10 4.60 -8.29
CA ILE A 63 -14.87 4.29 -9.03
C ILE A 63 -13.65 4.52 -8.13
N MET A 64 -13.57 5.66 -7.43
CA MET A 64 -12.51 5.94 -6.46
C MET A 64 -12.50 4.93 -5.30
N PHE A 65 -13.66 4.49 -4.82
CA PHE A 65 -13.75 3.51 -3.73
C PHE A 65 -13.13 2.17 -4.12
N SER A 66 -13.38 1.70 -5.34
CA SER A 66 -12.76 0.48 -5.86
C SER A 66 -11.24 0.63 -6.03
N ALA A 67 -10.77 1.79 -6.46
CA ALA A 67 -9.34 2.12 -6.55
C ALA A 67 -8.70 2.27 -5.16
N PHE A 68 -9.43 2.79 -4.18
CA PHE A 68 -9.00 2.93 -2.79
C PHE A 68 -8.78 1.56 -2.14
N VAL A 69 -9.68 0.60 -2.35
CA VAL A 69 -9.50 -0.79 -1.87
C VAL A 69 -8.25 -1.43 -2.48
N ALA A 70 -8.00 -1.21 -3.78
CA ALA A 70 -6.79 -1.68 -4.42
C ALA A 70 -5.52 -1.02 -3.84
N GLY A 71 -5.53 0.30 -3.66
CA GLY A 71 -4.44 1.05 -3.02
C GLY A 71 -4.18 0.63 -1.58
N PHE A 72 -5.24 0.29 -0.84
CA PHE A 72 -5.15 -0.23 0.53
C PHE A 72 -4.40 -1.57 0.58
N ILE A 73 -4.80 -2.53 -0.26
CA ILE A 73 -4.14 -3.84 -0.34
C ILE A 73 -2.66 -3.69 -0.74
N TYR A 74 -2.38 -2.82 -1.72
CA TYR A 74 -1.01 -2.55 -2.16
C TYR A 74 -0.15 -1.94 -1.04
N THR A 75 -0.68 -0.93 -0.33
CA THR A 75 0.03 -0.27 0.77
C THR A 75 0.30 -1.23 1.93
N PHE A 76 -0.67 -2.06 2.26
CA PHE A 76 -0.53 -3.10 3.28
C PHE A 76 0.62 -4.07 2.93
N MET A 77 0.66 -4.52 1.68
CA MET A 77 1.69 -5.42 1.18
C MET A 77 3.10 -4.80 1.22
N THR A 78 3.28 -3.55 0.74
CA THR A 78 4.59 -2.88 0.78
C THR A 78 5.05 -2.60 2.22
N THR A 79 4.12 -2.32 3.13
CA THR A 79 4.44 -2.11 4.55
C THR A 79 4.91 -3.42 5.20
N MET A 80 4.28 -4.55 4.88
CA MET A 80 4.69 -5.87 5.38
C MET A 80 6.09 -6.28 4.89
N MET A 81 6.51 -5.81 3.71
CA MET A 81 7.84 -6.07 3.14
C MET A 81 8.94 -5.13 3.66
N SER A 82 8.57 -3.96 4.18
CA SER A 82 9.51 -2.90 4.47
C SER A 82 10.33 -3.17 5.74
N LEU A 83 11.58 -3.59 5.56
CA LEU A 83 12.54 -3.80 6.65
C LEU A 83 13.19 -2.48 7.11
N SER A 84 13.43 -1.56 6.16
CA SER A 84 14.25 -0.36 6.37
C SER A 84 13.69 0.58 7.45
N SER A 85 12.38 0.86 7.45
CA SER A 85 11.78 1.67 8.51
C SER A 85 11.64 0.92 9.83
N VAL A 86 11.51 -0.41 9.79
CA VAL A 86 11.26 -1.24 10.97
C VAL A 86 12.53 -1.45 11.78
N ILE A 87 13.68 -1.66 11.14
CA ILE A 87 14.95 -1.90 11.84
C ILE A 87 15.44 -0.69 12.66
N PHE A 88 15.07 0.54 12.24
CA PHE A 88 15.35 1.76 13.01
C PHE A 88 14.36 2.00 14.16
N LEU A 89 13.16 1.39 14.10
CA LEU A 89 12.06 1.61 15.05
C LEU A 89 11.93 0.48 16.09
N VAL A 90 12.39 -0.74 15.77
CA VAL A 90 12.24 -1.93 16.61
C VAL A 90 13.42 -2.06 17.58
N THR A 91 13.09 -1.94 18.86
CA THR A 91 13.84 -2.52 19.99
C THR A 91 13.54 -4.03 20.02
N PRO A 92 14.51 -4.92 20.32
CA PRO A 92 14.30 -6.38 20.29
C PRO A 92 13.12 -6.80 21.20
N GLY A 93 12.06 -7.33 20.59
CA GLY A 93 10.83 -7.71 21.31
C GLY A 93 9.58 -7.90 20.46
N PHE A 94 9.57 -7.46 19.20
CA PHE A 94 8.46 -7.71 18.25
C PHE A 94 8.93 -8.57 17.07
N ASP A 95 8.35 -9.77 16.96
CA ASP A 95 8.62 -10.71 15.87
C ASP A 95 7.89 -10.30 14.58
N LEU A 96 8.40 -9.28 13.90
CA LEU A 96 7.97 -8.99 12.52
C LEU A 96 8.66 -9.98 11.58
N ALA A 97 7.92 -10.50 10.59
CA ALA A 97 8.44 -11.47 9.62
C ALA A 97 9.75 -10.99 8.94
N SER A 98 9.84 -9.70 8.62
CA SER A 98 11.04 -9.08 8.05
C SER A 98 12.24 -9.10 9.01
N VAL A 99 12.01 -8.80 10.29
CA VAL A 99 13.04 -8.82 11.34
C VAL A 99 13.49 -10.24 11.63
N TYR A 100 12.55 -11.19 11.69
CA TYR A 100 12.85 -12.60 11.90
C TYR A 100 13.76 -13.17 10.81
N ILE A 101 13.45 -12.90 9.53
CA ILE A 101 14.30 -13.32 8.40
C ILE A 101 15.72 -12.74 8.54
N TYR A 102 15.82 -11.47 8.91
CA TYR A 102 17.11 -10.80 9.09
C TYR A 102 17.93 -11.41 10.24
N LEU A 103 17.31 -11.64 11.40
CA LEU A 103 17.98 -12.23 12.56
C LEU A 103 18.43 -13.67 12.29
N THR A 104 17.58 -14.50 11.69
CA THR A 104 17.93 -15.89 11.34
C THR A 104 19.04 -15.95 10.29
N ALA A 105 19.06 -15.00 9.34
CA ALA A 105 20.16 -14.88 8.38
C ALA A 105 21.48 -14.46 9.07
N GLN A 106 21.40 -13.54 10.04
CA GLN A 106 22.56 -13.07 10.80
C GLN A 106 23.13 -14.15 11.74
N LEU A 107 22.29 -15.04 12.28
CA LEU A 107 22.67 -16.20 13.09
C LEU A 107 23.31 -17.35 12.28
N GLY A 108 23.37 -17.23 10.95
CA GLY A 108 23.96 -18.24 10.06
C GLY A 108 23.02 -19.39 9.70
N GLU A 109 21.77 -19.38 10.16
CA GLU A 109 20.75 -20.40 9.88
C GLU A 109 20.04 -20.15 8.54
N LEU A 110 20.80 -20.13 7.44
CA LEU A 110 20.29 -19.77 6.12
C LEU A 110 19.14 -20.68 5.63
N GLY A 111 19.08 -21.93 6.11
CA GLY A 111 17.99 -22.85 5.81
C GLY A 111 16.63 -22.37 6.33
N LEU A 112 16.57 -21.94 7.59
CA LEU A 112 15.35 -21.42 8.21
C LEU A 112 14.98 -20.03 7.67
N ALA A 113 15.97 -19.18 7.42
CA ALA A 113 15.77 -17.87 6.79
C ALA A 113 15.18 -18.00 5.39
N SER A 114 15.71 -18.92 4.57
CA SER A 114 15.22 -19.16 3.21
C SER A 114 13.79 -19.71 3.19
N ALA A 115 13.50 -20.71 4.03
CA ALA A 115 12.14 -21.27 4.13
C ALA A 115 11.11 -20.22 4.56
N THR A 116 11.47 -19.33 5.47
CA THR A 116 10.59 -18.26 5.94
C THR A 116 10.39 -17.17 4.88
N THR A 117 11.45 -16.84 4.14
CA THR A 117 11.41 -15.90 3.02
C THR A 117 10.51 -16.39 1.89
N VAL A 118 10.60 -17.67 1.51
CA VAL A 118 9.74 -18.26 0.47
C VAL A 118 8.26 -18.20 0.88
N LYS A 119 7.94 -18.50 2.15
CA LYS A 119 6.56 -18.37 2.68
C LYS A 119 6.06 -16.93 2.59
N MET A 120 6.89 -15.95 2.95
CA MET A 120 6.54 -14.54 2.85
C MET A 120 6.30 -14.11 1.38
N ILE A 121 7.18 -14.50 0.46
CA ILE A 121 7.04 -14.22 -0.97
C ILE A 121 5.74 -14.83 -1.51
N ALA A 122 5.40 -16.06 -1.13
CA ALA A 122 4.16 -16.70 -1.57
C ALA A 122 2.91 -15.89 -1.16
N ILE A 123 2.88 -15.33 0.06
CA ILE A 123 1.79 -14.47 0.53
C ILE A 123 1.73 -13.16 -0.28
N VAL A 124 2.88 -12.53 -0.53
CA VAL A 124 2.95 -11.30 -1.33
C VAL A 124 2.47 -11.54 -2.76
N VAL A 125 2.89 -12.64 -3.40
CA VAL A 125 2.44 -13.03 -4.74
C VAL A 125 0.93 -13.28 -4.76
N LEU A 126 0.37 -13.92 -3.72
CA LEU A 126 -1.07 -14.12 -3.60
C LEU A 126 -1.83 -12.78 -3.49
N CYS A 127 -1.35 -11.85 -2.65
CA CYS A 127 -1.92 -10.51 -2.54
C CYS A 127 -1.85 -9.74 -3.86
N LEU A 128 -0.72 -9.81 -4.59
CA LEU A 128 -0.58 -9.22 -5.93
C LEU A 128 -1.53 -9.86 -6.94
N ALA A 129 -1.72 -11.17 -6.90
CA ALA A 129 -2.66 -11.86 -7.78
C ALA A 129 -4.09 -11.38 -7.52
N ILE A 130 -4.50 -11.25 -6.25
CA ILE A 130 -5.80 -10.70 -5.85
C ILE A 130 -5.95 -9.26 -6.35
N LEU A 131 -4.93 -8.43 -6.13
CA LEU A 131 -4.92 -7.04 -6.61
C LEU A 131 -5.08 -6.97 -8.13
N LYS A 132 -4.38 -7.81 -8.89
CA LYS A 132 -4.51 -7.89 -10.36
C LYS A 132 -5.89 -8.36 -10.79
N ILE A 133 -6.49 -9.31 -10.09
CA ILE A 133 -7.86 -9.78 -10.39
C ILE A 133 -8.88 -8.65 -10.16
N ILE A 134 -8.76 -7.92 -9.06
CA ILE A 134 -9.60 -6.76 -8.76
C ILE A 134 -9.39 -5.68 -9.83
N ALA A 135 -8.13 -5.35 -10.15
CA ALA A 135 -7.81 -4.36 -11.17
C ALA A 135 -8.41 -4.70 -12.54
N LYS A 136 -8.31 -5.97 -12.96
CA LYS A 136 -8.89 -6.46 -14.22
C LYS A 136 -10.42 -6.33 -14.24
N LYS A 137 -11.08 -6.58 -13.10
CA LYS A 137 -12.56 -6.50 -12.99
C LYS A 137 -13.08 -5.06 -13.01
N THR A 138 -12.25 -4.11 -12.57
CA THR A 138 -12.56 -2.68 -12.49
C THR A 138 -12.13 -1.90 -13.74
N GLY A 139 -11.53 -2.55 -14.76
CA GLY A 139 -11.00 -1.85 -15.93
C GLY A 139 -9.79 -0.96 -15.61
N LEU A 140 -9.13 -1.20 -14.48
CA LEU A 140 -7.93 -0.49 -14.07
C LEU A 140 -6.75 -1.07 -14.86
N ASP A 141 -6.56 -0.55 -16.07
CA ASP A 141 -5.36 -0.80 -16.86
C ASP A 141 -4.15 -0.17 -16.15
N ILE A 142 -3.53 -0.92 -15.25
CA ILE A 142 -2.17 -0.68 -14.79
C ILE A 142 -1.24 -1.15 -15.92
N SER A 143 -1.35 -0.53 -17.10
CA SER A 143 -0.50 -0.85 -18.25
C SER A 143 -0.41 0.34 -19.19
N LYS A 144 0.43 1.30 -18.82
CA LYS A 144 1.37 2.02 -19.71
C LYS A 144 1.94 3.25 -18.98
N LYS A 145 2.98 3.04 -18.17
CA LYS A 145 4.14 3.94 -18.07
C LYS A 145 5.12 3.44 -17.02
N GLN A 146 5.86 2.41 -17.37
CA GLN A 146 7.23 2.20 -16.89
C GLN A 146 7.96 1.53 -18.03
N GLY A 147 8.52 2.34 -18.94
CA GLY A 147 9.10 1.88 -20.19
C GLY A 147 9.14 2.98 -21.25
N ALA A 148 9.93 4.01 -20.98
CA ALA A 148 10.62 4.82 -21.98
C ALA A 148 11.97 5.19 -21.37
#